data_AF-A0A816WWY8-F1
#
_entry.id   AF-A0A816WWY8-F1
#
_cell.length_a   1.000
_cell.length_b   1.000
_cell.length_c   1.000
_cell.angle_alpha   90.00
_cell.angle_beta   90.00
_cell.angle_gamma   90.00
#
_symmetry.space_group_name_H-M   'P 1'
#
loop_
_entity.id
_entity.type
_entity.pdbx_description
1 polymer ?
#
loop_
_entity_poly.entity_id
_entity_poly.type
_entity_poly.pdbx_seq_one_letter_code
_entity_poly.pdbx_strand_id
1 'polypeptide(L)'
;MLNAVPLKEPALQIEVTSPEIRGIGSKRYVDYTVKVKTTLPVFSQHESVIHRRYSDFEWLHHELESADTKIAVPHLPDKAWQRQLPFRKDNGLFQDDFIEERRQGLEAFINKIAVHPLAQNERALHVFLFEPEIDLTKYVRGKIKK
;
A
#
# COMPACT_ATOMS: atom_id res chain seq x y z
N MET A 1 -18.84 38.30 10.72
CA MET A 1 -19.15 37.06 11.46
C MET A 1 -18.43 35.92 10.77
N LEU A 2 -17.45 35.34 11.48
CA LEU A 2 -16.75 34.06 11.25
C LEU A 2 -16.00 33.86 9.92
N ASN A 3 -14.71 34.22 9.94
CA ASN A 3 -13.71 33.61 9.06
C ASN A 3 -13.64 32.11 9.38
N ALA A 4 -14.03 31.26 8.44
CA ALA A 4 -13.60 29.87 8.47
C ALA A 4 -12.16 29.82 7.95
N VAL A 5 -11.19 29.82 8.85
CA VAL A 5 -9.84 29.32 8.51
C VAL A 5 -9.96 27.79 8.57
N PRO A 6 -9.84 27.05 7.46
CA PRO A 6 -9.83 25.60 7.53
C PRO A 6 -8.62 25.16 8.35
N LEU A 7 -8.84 24.24 9.31
CA LEU A 7 -7.78 23.63 10.11
C LEU A 7 -6.75 22.97 9.17
N LYS A 8 -5.46 23.12 9.45
CA LYS A 8 -4.37 22.56 8.62
C LYS A 8 -4.39 21.03 8.66
N GLU A 9 -5.06 20.43 7.69
CA GLU A 9 -5.17 18.97 7.49
C GLU A 9 -3.91 18.36 6.85
N PRO A 10 -3.69 17.05 7.01
CA PRO A 10 -2.39 16.52 7.38
C PRO A 10 -1.34 16.44 6.27
N ALA A 11 -0.10 16.51 6.73
CA ALA A 11 1.10 16.40 5.93
C ALA A 11 1.25 15.04 5.22
N LEU A 12 0.66 13.94 5.73
CA LEU A 12 0.50 12.68 4.98
C LEU A 12 -0.60 11.83 5.62
N GLN A 13 -1.56 11.39 4.82
CA GLN A 13 -2.67 10.51 5.17
C GLN A 13 -2.84 9.48 4.05
N ILE A 14 -2.90 8.20 4.42
CA ILE A 14 -3.10 7.10 3.48
C ILE A 14 -4.22 6.22 4.01
N GLU A 15 -5.24 5.99 3.18
CA GLU A 15 -6.38 5.12 3.48
C GLU A 15 -6.37 3.93 2.53
N VAL A 16 -6.59 2.72 3.05
CA VAL A 16 -6.75 1.51 2.24
C VAL A 16 -8.18 1.04 2.39
N THR A 17 -8.98 1.13 1.34
CA THR A 17 -10.45 0.97 1.39
C THR A 17 -10.96 0.10 0.24
N SER A 18 -12.29 -0.12 0.21
CA SER A 18 -13.03 -0.73 -0.90
C SER A 18 -12.38 -2.00 -1.45
N PRO A 19 -12.35 -3.10 -0.67
CA PRO A 19 -11.86 -4.36 -1.17
C PRO A 19 -12.79 -4.89 -2.27
N GLU A 20 -12.25 -5.10 -3.47
CA GLU A 20 -12.97 -5.60 -4.63
C GLU A 20 -12.35 -6.91 -5.14
N ILE A 21 -13.17 -7.93 -5.38
CA ILE A 21 -12.69 -9.14 -6.04
C ILE A 21 -12.61 -8.88 -7.54
N ARG A 22 -11.39 -8.87 -8.08
CA ARG A 22 -11.10 -8.68 -9.50
C ARG A 22 -10.59 -9.97 -10.14
N GLY A 23 -10.64 -10.03 -11.46
CA GLY A 23 -10.21 -11.20 -12.24
C GLY A 23 -11.30 -12.27 -12.40
N ILE A 24 -10.99 -13.32 -13.18
CA ILE A 24 -11.95 -14.36 -13.58
C ILE A 24 -11.39 -15.74 -13.24
N GLY A 25 -12.23 -16.63 -12.72
CA GLY A 25 -11.90 -18.02 -12.42
C GLY A 25 -10.80 -18.16 -11.37
N SER A 26 -9.72 -18.87 -11.72
CA SER A 26 -8.56 -19.11 -10.85
C SER A 26 -7.60 -17.92 -10.75
N LYS A 27 -7.80 -16.88 -11.57
CA LYS A 27 -6.99 -15.64 -11.55
C LYS A 27 -7.64 -14.52 -10.72
N ARG A 28 -8.59 -14.88 -9.85
CA ARG A 28 -9.24 -13.91 -8.97
C ARG A 28 -8.29 -13.44 -7.88
N TYR A 29 -8.36 -12.16 -7.53
CA TYR A 29 -7.61 -11.55 -6.43
C TYR A 29 -8.42 -10.45 -5.78
N VAL A 30 -8.07 -10.11 -4.55
CA VAL A 30 -8.64 -8.95 -3.84
C VAL A 30 -7.77 -7.74 -4.14
N ASP A 31 -8.39 -6.71 -4.67
CA ASP A 31 -7.81 -5.41 -4.97
C ASP A 31 -8.30 -4.38 -3.96
N TYR A 32 -7.44 -3.46 -3.55
CA TYR A 32 -7.74 -2.44 -2.56
C TYR A 32 -7.56 -1.06 -3.19
N THR A 33 -8.45 -0.14 -2.84
CA THR A 33 -8.31 1.28 -3.20
C THR A 33 -7.42 1.96 -2.18
N VAL A 34 -6.25 2.43 -2.61
CA VAL A 34 -5.33 3.22 -1.79
C VAL A 34 -5.51 4.69 -2.12
N LYS A 35 -5.94 5.48 -1.15
CA LYS A 35 -6.12 6.93 -1.27
C LYS A 35 -5.02 7.63 -0.50
N VAL A 36 -4.35 8.58 -1.13
CA VAL A 36 -3.26 9.34 -0.52
C VAL A 36 -3.63 10.81 -0.52
N LYS A 37 -3.36 11.50 0.58
CA LYS A 37 -3.38 12.97 0.70
C LYS A 37 -2.15 13.42 1.47
N THR A 38 -1.40 14.38 0.96
CA THR A 38 -0.11 14.78 1.54
C THR A 38 0.23 16.23 1.22
N THR A 39 0.79 16.93 2.20
CA THR A 39 1.40 18.26 2.00
C THR A 39 2.91 18.22 2.17
N LEU A 40 3.54 17.03 2.24
CA LEU A 40 4.98 16.91 2.35
C LEU A 40 5.66 17.24 1.01
N PRO A 41 6.69 18.10 1.00
CA PRO A 41 7.36 18.54 -0.24
C PRO A 41 8.22 17.45 -0.88
N VAL A 42 8.43 16.32 -0.19
CA VAL A 42 9.16 15.17 -0.74
C VAL A 42 8.38 14.48 -1.85
N PHE A 43 7.06 14.56 -1.83
CA PHE A 43 6.18 14.00 -2.85
C PHE A 43 5.83 15.09 -3.87
N SER A 44 5.94 14.75 -5.17
CA SER A 44 5.59 15.65 -6.27
C SER A 44 4.08 15.80 -6.46
N GLN A 45 3.31 14.83 -5.99
CA GLN A 45 1.86 14.81 -6.03
C GLN A 45 1.30 14.86 -4.60
N HIS A 46 0.20 15.60 -4.45
CA HIS A 46 -0.43 15.84 -3.14
C HIS A 46 -1.63 14.95 -2.88
N GLU A 47 -2.26 14.40 -3.92
CA GLU A 47 -3.38 13.48 -3.78
C GLU A 47 -3.30 12.39 -4.86
N SER A 48 -3.71 11.17 -4.52
CA SER A 48 -3.90 10.07 -5.47
C SER A 48 -4.98 9.10 -5.01
N VAL A 49 -5.60 8.44 -5.98
CA VAL A 49 -6.50 7.30 -5.74
C VAL A 49 -6.10 6.21 -6.73
N ILE A 50 -5.52 5.14 -6.22
CA ILE A 50 -4.93 4.06 -7.01
C ILE A 50 -5.38 2.69 -6.49
N HIS A 51 -5.17 1.67 -7.31
CA HIS A 51 -5.56 0.30 -7.02
C HIS A 51 -4.32 -0.56 -6.75
N ARG A 52 -4.35 -1.31 -5.65
CA ARG A 52 -3.23 -2.18 -5.22
C ARG A 52 -3.77 -3.51 -4.71
N ARG A 53 -3.15 -4.59 -5.14
CA ARG A 53 -3.36 -5.94 -4.59
C ARG A 53 -2.27 -6.28 -3.58
N TYR A 54 -2.50 -7.30 -2.76
CA TYR A 54 -1.56 -7.74 -1.71
C TYR A 54 -0.12 -7.95 -2.24
N SER A 55 0.06 -8.54 -3.42
CA SER A 55 1.39 -8.78 -3.99
C SER A 55 2.15 -7.49 -4.34
N ASP A 56 1.45 -6.38 -4.54
CA ASP A 56 2.09 -5.08 -4.78
C ASP A 56 2.68 -4.52 -3.48
N PHE A 57 2.02 -4.77 -2.35
CA PHE A 57 2.56 -4.48 -1.01
C PHE A 57 3.75 -5.39 -0.67
N GLU A 58 3.70 -6.67 -1.07
CA GLU A 58 4.85 -7.58 -0.94
C GLU A 58 6.07 -7.07 -1.71
N TRP A 59 5.85 -6.58 -2.94
CA TRP A 59 6.91 -5.97 -3.73
C TRP A 59 7.51 -4.76 -3.01
N LEU A 60 6.68 -3.84 -2.50
CA LEU A 60 7.18 -2.68 -1.75
C LEU A 60 7.96 -3.11 -0.50
N HIS A 61 7.45 -4.08 0.26
CA HIS A 61 8.14 -4.62 1.43
C HIS A 61 9.53 -5.15 1.06
N HIS A 62 9.63 -5.99 0.02
CA HIS A 62 10.89 -6.56 -0.44
C HIS A 62 11.86 -5.48 -0.91
N GLU A 63 11.36 -4.48 -1.66
CA GLU A 63 12.18 -3.36 -2.10
C GLU A 63 12.75 -2.60 -0.89
N LEU A 64 11.95 -2.34 0.13
CA LEU A 64 12.38 -1.61 1.32
C LEU A 64 13.20 -2.44 2.30
N GLU A 65 13.15 -3.77 2.26
CA GLU A 65 13.90 -4.67 3.15
C GLU A 65 15.34 -4.91 2.69
N SER A 66 15.70 -4.49 1.47
CA SER A 66 17.06 -4.69 0.95
C SER A 66 18.12 -4.10 1.88
N ALA A 67 19.32 -4.68 1.87
CA ALA A 67 20.46 -4.22 2.67
C ALA A 67 20.81 -2.72 2.49
N ASP A 68 20.50 -2.14 1.32
CA ASP A 68 20.87 -0.76 0.98
C ASP A 68 19.98 0.30 1.66
N THR A 69 18.75 -0.06 2.05
CA THR A 69 17.78 0.90 2.60
C THR A 69 17.99 1.13 4.09
N LYS A 70 18.47 0.11 4.83
CA LYS A 70 18.59 0.07 6.30
C LYS A 70 17.27 0.41 7.02
N ILE A 71 16.13 0.09 6.40
CA ILE A 71 14.79 0.33 6.95
C ILE A 71 14.33 -0.94 7.68
N ALA A 72 13.89 -0.80 8.93
CA ALA A 72 13.16 -1.87 9.61
C ALA A 72 11.72 -1.90 9.09
N VAL A 73 11.48 -2.72 8.07
CA VAL A 73 10.17 -2.80 7.41
C VAL A 73 9.18 -3.52 8.33
N PRO A 74 7.99 -2.94 8.61
CA PRO A 74 6.96 -3.62 9.38
C PRO A 74 6.46 -4.87 8.66
N HIS A 75 6.07 -5.90 9.40
CA HIS A 75 5.49 -7.09 8.82
C HIS A 75 4.16 -6.79 8.11
N LEU A 76 3.95 -7.45 6.96
CA LEU A 76 2.66 -7.48 6.29
C LEU A 76 1.68 -8.39 7.04
N PRO A 77 0.36 -8.14 6.94
CA PRO A 77 -0.64 -9.05 7.47
C PRO A 77 -0.56 -10.42 6.79
N ASP A 78 -0.96 -11.47 7.51
CA ASP A 78 -0.76 -12.86 7.10
C ASP A 78 -1.26 -13.19 5.68
N LYS A 79 -0.56 -14.15 5.06
CA LYS A 79 -1.03 -14.75 3.82
C LYS A 79 -2.24 -15.63 4.16
N ALA A 80 -3.30 -15.53 3.34
CA ALA A 80 -4.55 -16.31 3.48
C ALA A 80 -4.34 -17.82 3.70
N TRP A 81 -3.17 -18.32 3.32
CA TRP A 81 -2.70 -19.69 3.51
C TRP A 81 -2.84 -20.23 4.95
N GLN A 82 -2.89 -19.40 5.99
CA GLN A 82 -2.97 -19.84 7.39
C GLN A 82 -4.39 -20.14 7.91
N ARG A 83 -5.46 -19.97 7.11
CA ARG A 83 -6.79 -20.55 7.43
C ARG A 83 -7.15 -21.66 6.46
N GLN A 84 -6.29 -22.69 6.42
CA GLN A 84 -6.56 -23.95 5.72
C GLN A 84 -7.61 -24.77 6.49
N LEU A 85 -8.89 -24.47 6.25
CA LEU A 85 -9.91 -25.51 6.38
C LEU A 85 -9.82 -26.39 5.12
N PRO A 86 -9.58 -27.72 5.24
CA PRO A 86 -9.30 -28.62 4.13
C PRO A 86 -10.45 -28.79 3.10
N PHE A 87 -11.54 -28.04 3.25
CA PHE A 87 -12.76 -28.18 2.46
C PHE A 87 -13.11 -26.97 1.59
N ARG A 88 -12.26 -25.92 1.51
CA ARG A 88 -12.55 -24.71 0.71
C ARG A 88 -11.54 -24.49 -0.41
N LYS A 89 -12.05 -24.39 -1.64
CA LYS A 89 -11.28 -24.23 -2.89
C LYS A 89 -10.57 -22.87 -3.04
N ASP A 90 -10.92 -21.89 -2.22
CA ASP A 90 -10.39 -20.52 -2.27
C ASP A 90 -9.44 -20.18 -1.10
N ASN A 91 -9.06 -21.19 -0.30
CA ASN A 91 -8.16 -21.04 0.85
C ASN A 91 -8.59 -19.94 1.84
N GLY A 92 -9.88 -19.56 1.88
CA GLY A 92 -10.39 -18.49 2.74
C GLY A 92 -10.01 -17.06 2.32
N LEU A 93 -9.45 -16.88 1.12
CA LEU A 93 -9.01 -15.58 0.59
C LEU A 93 -10.17 -14.58 0.38
N PHE A 94 -11.38 -15.07 0.16
CA PHE A 94 -12.57 -14.26 -0.12
C PHE A 94 -13.55 -14.21 1.07
N GLN A 95 -13.10 -14.51 2.28
CA GLN A 95 -13.91 -14.34 3.49
C GLN A 95 -13.86 -12.87 3.92
N ASP A 96 -15.02 -12.26 4.18
CA ASP A 96 -15.12 -10.84 4.52
C ASP A 96 -14.26 -10.45 5.72
N ASP A 97 -14.28 -11.26 6.80
CA ASP A 97 -13.45 -11.06 7.99
C ASP A 97 -11.94 -11.02 7.65
N PHE A 98 -11.53 -11.93 6.76
CA PHE A 98 -10.13 -12.03 6.33
C PHE A 98 -9.73 -10.83 5.46
N ILE A 99 -10.62 -10.43 4.56
CA ILE A 99 -10.42 -9.27 3.69
C ILE A 99 -10.25 -8.00 4.53
N GLU A 100 -11.09 -7.81 5.55
CA GLU A 100 -11.07 -6.63 6.42
C GLU A 100 -9.87 -6.62 7.37
N GLU A 101 -9.55 -7.76 8.00
CA GLU A 101 -8.33 -7.93 8.82
C GLU A 101 -7.08 -7.58 8.00
N ARG A 102 -7.01 -8.09 6.77
CA ARG A 102 -5.93 -7.78 5.84
C ARG A 102 -5.92 -6.30 5.45
N ARG A 103 -7.08 -5.70 5.13
CA ARG A 103 -7.18 -4.28 4.76
C ARG A 103 -6.60 -3.39 5.86
N GLN A 104 -6.98 -3.61 7.11
CA GLN A 104 -6.47 -2.89 8.28
C GLN A 104 -4.96 -3.06 8.45
N GLY A 105 -4.45 -4.29 8.27
CA GLY A 105 -3.01 -4.56 8.34
C GLY A 105 -2.22 -3.85 7.24
N LEU A 106 -2.74 -3.83 6.01
CA LEU A 106 -2.13 -3.13 4.88
C LEU A 106 -2.12 -1.61 5.08
N GLU A 107 -3.21 -1.05 5.61
CA GLU A 107 -3.31 0.36 5.98
C GLU A 107 -2.29 0.75 7.05
N ALA A 108 -2.18 -0.06 8.11
CA ALA A 108 -1.20 0.17 9.17
C ALA A 108 0.24 0.06 8.65
N PHE A 109 0.52 -0.90 7.78
CA PHE A 109 1.82 -1.08 7.14
C PHE A 109 2.22 0.16 6.32
N ILE A 110 1.39 0.60 5.39
CA ILE A 110 1.75 1.68 4.47
C ILE A 110 1.88 3.01 5.19
N ASN A 111 1.02 3.29 6.18
CA ASN A 111 1.11 4.51 6.98
C ASN A 111 2.43 4.56 7.78
N LYS A 112 2.89 3.44 8.36
CA LYS A 112 4.18 3.37 9.06
C LYS A 112 5.37 3.58 8.12
N ILE A 113 5.33 2.98 6.93
CA ILE A 113 6.39 3.13 5.94
C ILE A 113 6.45 4.56 5.41
N ALA A 114 5.31 5.15 5.07
CA ALA A 114 5.28 6.40 4.34
C ALA A 114 5.69 7.62 5.17
N VAL A 115 5.67 7.53 6.52
CA VAL A 115 6.25 8.54 7.41
C VAL A 115 7.76 8.39 7.63
N HIS A 116 8.38 7.28 7.20
CA HIS A 116 9.79 7.01 7.45
C HIS A 116 10.71 7.81 6.49
N PRO A 117 11.62 8.68 6.96
CA PRO A 117 12.41 9.55 6.08
C PRO A 117 13.25 8.81 5.03
N LEU A 118 13.82 7.65 5.37
CA LEU A 118 14.58 6.85 4.40
C LEU A 118 13.66 6.24 3.34
N ALA A 119 12.43 5.87 3.70
CA ALA A 119 11.45 5.31 2.76
C ALA A 119 10.88 6.40 1.85
N GLN A 120 10.66 7.61 2.38
CA GLN A 120 10.30 8.79 1.58
C GLN A 120 11.34 9.14 0.52
N ASN A 121 12.61 8.75 0.74
CA ASN A 121 13.66 8.92 -0.25
C ASN A 121 13.74 7.77 -1.27
N GLU A 122 13.00 6.68 -1.10
CA GLU A 122 13.02 5.53 -2.02
C GLU A 122 12.02 5.68 -3.16
N ARG A 123 12.48 5.49 -4.40
CA ARG A 123 11.60 5.53 -5.58
C ARG A 123 10.46 4.52 -5.49
N ALA A 124 10.69 3.36 -4.87
CA ALA A 124 9.68 2.32 -4.66
C ALA A 124 8.40 2.86 -4.02
N LEU A 125 8.54 3.70 -2.97
CA LEU A 125 7.40 4.27 -2.26
C LEU A 125 6.59 5.22 -3.14
N HIS A 126 7.26 6.03 -3.95
CA HIS A 126 6.60 6.97 -4.86
C HIS A 126 5.85 6.24 -5.96
N VAL A 127 6.47 5.23 -6.55
CA VAL A 127 5.82 4.35 -7.54
C VAL A 127 4.61 3.67 -6.91
N PHE A 128 4.76 3.15 -5.70
CA PHE A 128 3.67 2.49 -5.00
C PHE A 128 2.48 3.43 -4.74
N LEU A 129 2.71 4.69 -4.34
CA LEU A 129 1.65 5.62 -3.92
C LEU A 129 1.01 6.42 -5.07
N PHE A 130 1.71 6.64 -6.18
CA PHE A 130 1.29 7.62 -7.18
C PHE A 130 1.17 7.08 -8.62
N GLU A 131 1.85 6.00 -8.96
CA GLU A 131 1.71 5.43 -10.31
C GLU A 131 0.40 4.61 -10.41
N PRO A 132 -0.35 4.66 -11.52
CA PRO A 132 -1.56 3.86 -11.65
C PRO A 132 -1.25 2.36 -11.62
N GLU A 133 -0.16 1.95 -12.27
CA GLU A 133 0.28 0.56 -12.37
C GLU A 133 1.77 0.42 -12.06
N ILE A 134 2.15 -0.69 -11.41
CA ILE A 134 3.54 -1.01 -11.13
C ILE A 134 4.08 -1.92 -12.24
N ASP A 135 4.72 -1.31 -13.24
CA ASP A 135 5.41 -2.06 -14.31
C ASP A 135 6.81 -2.48 -13.84
N LEU A 136 6.91 -3.68 -13.28
CA LEU A 136 8.16 -4.26 -12.79
C LEU A 136 9.23 -4.43 -13.88
N THR A 137 8.85 -4.46 -15.17
CA THR A 137 9.82 -4.57 -16.28
C THR A 137 10.54 -3.25 -16.55
N LYS A 138 9.91 -2.14 -16.19
CA LYS A 138 10.46 -0.78 -16.36
C LYS A 138 10.93 -0.16 -15.06
N TYR A 139 10.57 -0.74 -13.92
CA TYR A 139 10.98 -0.25 -12.62
C TYR A 139 12.50 -0.42 -12.44
N VAL A 140 13.16 0.68 -12.10
CA VAL A 140 14.58 0.70 -11.73
C VAL A 140 14.67 1.16 -10.28
N ARG A 141 15.31 0.33 -9.46
CA ARG A 141 15.56 0.63 -8.05
C ARG A 141 16.41 1.90 -7.89
N GLY A 142 16.11 2.69 -6.87
CA GLY A 142 16.93 3.85 -6.53
C GLY A 142 16.22 4.86 -5.64
N LYS A 143 16.93 5.94 -5.32
CA LYS A 143 16.40 7.06 -4.55
C LYS A 143 15.72 8.09 -5.46
N ILE A 144 14.82 8.89 -4.91
CA ILE A 144 14.33 10.08 -5.61
C ILE A 144 15.49 11.05 -5.85
N LYS A 145 15.63 11.53 -7.09
CA LYS A 145 16.58 12.61 -7.41
C LYS A 145 15.91 13.92 -6.98
N LYS A 146 16.50 14.61 -6.01
CA LYS A 146 16.10 15.99 -5.67
C LYS A 146 16.41 16.93 -6.81
#